data_AF-A0A7C6VEZ9-F1
#
_entry.id   AF-A0A7C6VEZ9-F1
#
_cell.length_a   1.000
_cell.length_b   1.000
_cell.length_c   1.000
_cell.angle_alpha   90.00
_cell.angle_beta   90.00
_cell.angle_gamma   90.00
#
_symmetry.space_group_name_H-M   'P 1'
#
loop_
_entity.id
_entity.type
_entity.pdbx_description
1 polymer ?
#
loop_
_entity_poly.entity_id
_entity_poly.type
_entity_poly.pdbx_seq_one_letter_code
_entity_poly.pdbx_strand_id
1 'polypeptide(L)'
;MTINLTQKERMLLQDQISHEKICIEKYNNYANQTQDPQLKQLLQTYARQEEQHLNTLNQILSGKMPNVQQQQQGQQQQLQGQQQQGQQQQ
;
A
#
# COMPACT_ATOMS: atom_id res chain seq x y z
N MET A 1 4.15 11.82 -19.62
CA MET A 1 2.80 11.93 -20.24
C MET A 1 1.86 12.53 -19.21
N THR A 2 1.27 13.68 -19.51
CA THR A 2 0.29 14.38 -18.66
C THR A 2 -1.11 13.95 -19.05
N ILE A 3 -1.90 13.46 -18.10
CA ILE A 3 -3.29 13.05 -18.33
C ILE A 3 -4.18 14.30 -18.31
N ASN A 4 -4.89 14.56 -19.40
CA ASN A 4 -5.92 15.60 -19.45
C ASN A 4 -7.27 15.00 -19.08
N LEU A 5 -7.72 15.25 -17.85
CA LEU A 5 -8.98 14.74 -17.33
C LEU A 5 -10.13 15.72 -17.65
N THR A 6 -11.25 15.19 -18.13
CA THR A 6 -12.52 15.92 -18.22
C THR A 6 -13.10 16.18 -16.84
N GLN A 7 -14.03 17.13 -16.73
CA GLN A 7 -14.69 17.44 -15.46
C GLN A 7 -15.38 16.21 -14.83
N LYS A 8 -16.04 15.38 -15.65
CA LYS A 8 -16.70 14.16 -15.20
C LYS A 8 -15.71 13.15 -14.62
N GLU A 9 -14.57 12.96 -15.27
CA GLU A 9 -13.52 12.06 -14.79
C GLU A 9 -12.88 12.58 -13.49
N ARG A 10 -12.68 13.90 -13.35
CA ARG A 10 -12.19 14.49 -12.09
C ARG A 10 -13.16 14.26 -10.94
N MET A 11 -14.47 14.46 -11.16
CA MET A 11 -15.50 14.19 -10.15
C MET A 11 -15.51 12.71 -9.77
N LEU A 12 -15.44 11.80 -10.75
CA LEU A 12 -15.36 10.37 -10.49
C LEU A 12 -14.12 10.02 -9.65
N LEU A 13 -12.95 10.55 -10.00
CA LEU A 13 -11.72 10.30 -9.24
C LEU A 13 -11.79 10.85 -7.81
N GLN A 14 -12.41 12.02 -7.60
CA GLN A 14 -12.62 12.58 -6.26
C GLN A 14 -13.55 11.73 -5.40
N ASP A 15 -14.60 11.18 -6.01
CA ASP A 15 -15.50 10.22 -5.35
C ASP A 15 -14.76 8.95 -4.94
N GLN A 16 -13.98 8.35 -5.86
CA GLN A 16 -13.15 7.19 -5.57
C GLN A 16 -12.13 7.47 -4.46
N ILE A 17 -11.46 8.62 -4.49
CA ILE A 17 -10.54 9.06 -3.41
C ILE A 17 -11.25 9.12 -2.05
N SER A 18 -12.50 9.58 -2.02
CA SER A 18 -13.28 9.65 -0.78
C SER A 18 -13.65 8.26 -0.29
N HIS A 19 -14.02 7.35 -1.20
CA HIS A 19 -14.24 5.94 -0.90
C HIS A 19 -13.00 5.27 -0.31
N GLU A 20 -11.82 5.43 -0.92
CA GLU A 20 -10.59 4.81 -0.42
C GLU A 20 -10.22 5.28 0.99
N LYS A 21 -10.41 6.58 1.28
CA LYS A 21 -10.18 7.11 2.64
C LYS A 21 -11.07 6.42 3.68
N ILE A 22 -12.34 6.18 3.34
CA ILE A 22 -13.28 5.48 4.22
C ILE A 22 -12.83 4.02 4.40
N CYS A 23 -12.40 3.35 3.34
CA CYS A 23 -11.89 1.98 3.42
C CYS A 23 -10.66 1.89 4.35
N ILE A 24 -9.69 2.78 4.18
CA ILE A 24 -8.48 2.87 5.03
C ILE A 24 -8.87 3.09 6.50
N GLU A 25 -9.78 4.03 6.77
CA GLU A 25 -10.24 4.31 8.13
C GLU A 25 -10.90 3.08 8.75
N LYS A 26 -11.81 2.41 8.03
CA LYS A 26 -12.49 1.20 8.48
C LYS A 26 -11.51 0.05 8.77
N TYR A 27 -10.58 -0.21 7.86
CA TYR A 27 -9.60 -1.27 8.07
C TYR A 27 -8.70 -1.01 9.28
N ASN A 28 -8.22 0.23 9.45
CA ASN A 28 -7.45 0.60 10.64
C ASN A 28 -8.28 0.49 11.92
N ASN A 29 -9.53 0.95 11.89
CA ASN A 29 -10.44 0.90 13.03
C ASN A 29 -10.73 -0.55 13.46
N TYR A 30 -11.05 -1.43 12.51
CA TYR A 30 -11.29 -2.85 12.78
C TYR A 30 -10.00 -3.60 13.18
N ALA A 31 -8.84 -3.26 12.62
CA ALA A 31 -7.55 -3.82 13.03
C ALA A 31 -7.21 -3.49 14.49
N ASN A 32 -7.69 -2.35 14.99
CA ASN A 32 -7.51 -1.94 16.38
C ASN A 32 -8.53 -2.58 17.34
N GLN A 33 -9.71 -2.96 16.85
CA GLN A 33 -10.76 -3.58 17.65
C GLN A 33 -10.69 -5.11 17.69
N THR A 34 -10.05 -5.73 16.70
CA THR A 34 -9.93 -7.19 16.65
C THR A 34 -8.86 -7.71 17.61
N GLN A 35 -9.14 -8.84 18.26
CA GLN A 35 -8.22 -9.55 19.14
C GLN A 35 -7.48 -10.68 18.40
N ASP A 36 -7.99 -11.10 17.25
CA ASP A 36 -7.35 -12.15 16.44
C ASP A 36 -6.13 -11.58 15.70
N PRO A 37 -4.93 -12.11 15.94
CA PRO A 37 -3.69 -11.58 15.35
C PRO A 37 -3.62 -11.77 13.82
N GLN A 38 -4.18 -12.85 13.28
CA GLN A 38 -4.19 -13.10 11.84
C GLN A 38 -5.16 -12.14 11.15
N LEU A 39 -6.34 -11.94 11.72
CA LEU A 39 -7.31 -10.97 11.21
C LEU A 39 -6.74 -9.55 11.29
N LYS A 40 -6.05 -9.19 12.38
CA LYS A 40 -5.37 -7.90 12.50
C LYS A 40 -4.35 -7.67 11.38
N GLN A 41 -3.49 -8.67 11.12
CA GLN A 41 -2.48 -8.59 10.07
C GLN A 41 -3.13 -8.47 8.68
N LEU A 42 -4.24 -9.17 8.44
CA LEU A 42 -4.98 -9.11 7.19
C LEU A 42 -5.58 -7.70 6.97
N LEU A 43 -6.24 -7.15 7.98
CA LEU A 43 -6.82 -5.80 7.91
C LEU A 43 -5.74 -4.72 7.70
N GLN A 44 -4.59 -4.85 8.36
CA GLN A 44 -3.44 -3.97 8.13
C GLN A 44 -2.88 -4.10 6.71
N THR A 45 -2.91 -5.30 6.14
CA THR A 45 -2.47 -5.54 4.75
C THR A 45 -3.42 -4.85 3.77
N TYR A 46 -4.74 -4.96 3.97
CA TYR A 46 -5.72 -4.25 3.16
C TYR A 46 -5.61 -2.74 3.31
N ALA A 47 -5.47 -2.21 4.53
CA ALA A 47 -5.28 -0.77 4.74
C ALA A 47 -4.09 -0.22 3.91
N ARG A 48 -2.96 -0.94 3.88
CA ARG A 48 -1.79 -0.55 3.07
C ARG A 48 -2.06 -0.61 1.56
N GLN A 49 -2.83 -1.59 1.09
CA GLN A 49 -3.22 -1.66 -0.33
C GLN A 49 -4.10 -0.47 -0.71
N GLU A 50 -5.09 -0.13 0.12
CA GLU A 50 -5.94 1.04 -0.13
C GLU A 50 -5.16 2.36 -0.05
N GLU A 51 -4.15 2.47 0.83
CA GLU A 51 -3.24 3.62 0.81
C GLU A 51 -2.47 3.73 -0.51
N GLN A 52 -2.06 2.61 -1.11
CA GLN A 52 -1.44 2.60 -2.43
C GLN A 52 -2.44 2.98 -3.53
N HIS A 53 -3.69 2.50 -3.47
CA HIS A 53 -4.76 2.89 -4.39
C HIS A 53 -5.04 4.39 -4.29
N LEU A 54 -5.22 4.92 -3.08
CA LEU A 54 -5.43 6.34 -2.83
C LEU A 54 -4.29 7.20 -3.41
N ASN A 55 -3.03 6.80 -3.20
CA ASN A 55 -1.88 7.50 -3.76
C ASN A 55 -1.88 7.47 -5.29
N THR A 56 -2.24 6.33 -5.89
CA THR A 56 -2.37 6.17 -7.34
C THR A 56 -3.44 7.09 -7.91
N LEU A 57 -4.63 7.12 -7.29
CA LEU A 57 -5.73 8.00 -7.68
C LEU A 57 -5.36 9.49 -7.57
N ASN A 58 -4.65 9.88 -6.50
CA ASN A 58 -4.16 11.25 -6.34
C ASN A 58 -3.14 11.65 -7.41
N GLN A 59 -2.26 10.73 -7.83
CA GLN A 59 -1.33 10.98 -8.93
C GLN A 59 -2.07 11.19 -10.25
N ILE A 60 -3.06 10.34 -10.55
CA ILE A 60 -3.90 10.47 -11.74
C ILE A 60 -4.67 11.79 -11.71
N LEU A 61 -5.29 12.15 -10.58
CA LEU A 61 -6.02 13.40 -10.41
C LEU A 61 -5.12 14.63 -10.62
N SER A 62 -3.84 14.51 -10.27
CA SER A 62 -2.81 15.53 -10.50
C SER A 62 -2.28 15.54 -11.94
N GLY A 63 -2.84 14.72 -12.83
CA GLY A 63 -2.46 14.61 -14.24
C GLY A 63 -1.19 13.79 -14.47
N LYS A 64 -0.70 13.03 -13.48
CA LYS A 64 0.49 12.16 -13.61
C LYS A 64 0.06 10.72 -13.86
N MET A 65 0.69 10.05 -14.83
CA MET A 65 0.54 8.59 -14.95
C MET A 65 1.34 7.90 -13.82
N PRO A 66 0.69 7.11 -12.96
CA PRO A 66 1.37 6.39 -11.90
C PRO A 66 2.18 5.24 -12.49
N ASN A 67 3.42 5.07 -12.01
CA ASN A 67 4.20 3.88 -12.30
C ASN A 67 3.77 2.79 -11.32
N VAL A 68 2.74 2.01 -11.67
CA VAL A 68 2.17 0.92 -10.83
C VAL A 68 3.16 -0.25 -10.66
N GLN A 69 4.35 -0.14 -11.24
CA GLN A 69 5.40 -1.12 -11.15
C GLN A 69 6.17 -0.92 -9.84
N GLN A 70 6.06 -1.93 -8.96
CA GLN A 70 7.08 -2.33 -7.98
C GLN A 70 7.02 -1.69 -6.58
N GLN A 71 6.20 -2.27 -5.69
CA GLN A 71 6.48 -2.21 -4.24
C GLN A 71 6.30 -3.53 -3.48
N GLN A 72 6.16 -4.67 -4.19
CA GLN A 72 6.07 -6.00 -3.58
C GLN A 72 7.42 -6.56 -3.07
N GLN A 73 8.51 -5.78 -3.10
CA GLN A 73 9.87 -6.20 -2.73
C GLN A 73 10.40 -5.47 -1.48
N GLY A 74 9.73 -5.62 -0.34
CA GLY A 74 10.13 -4.92 0.90
C GLY A 74 10.24 -5.75 2.17
N GLN A 75 10.04 -7.07 2.15
CA GLN A 75 9.92 -7.84 3.40
C GLN A 75 10.65 -9.19 3.44
N GLN A 76 11.80 -9.31 2.76
CA GLN A 76 12.59 -10.55 2.79
C GLN A 76 14.09 -10.40 3.07
N GLN A 77 14.57 -9.21 3.47
CA GLN A 77 15.97 -9.01 3.85
C GLN A 77 16.14 -8.81 5.36
N GLN A 78 16.01 -9.89 6.15
CA GLN A 78 16.57 -9.89 7.51
C GLN A 78 16.95 -11.26 8.09
N LEU A 79 17.28 -12.27 7.26
CA LEU A 79 17.61 -13.63 7.78
C LEU A 79 18.90 -14.26 7.24
N GLN A 80 19.76 -13.54 6.53
CA GLN A 80 20.96 -14.14 5.91
C GLN A 80 22.24 -13.34 6.22
N GLY A 81 22.64 -13.33 7.50
CA GLY A 81 23.83 -12.59 7.93
C GLY A 81 24.65 -13.21 9.07
N GLN A 82 24.42 -14.47 9.47
CA GLN A 82 25.09 -14.99 10.68
C GLN A 82 25.58 -16.45 10.61
N GLN A 83 26.11 -16.93 9.47
CA GLN A 83 26.63 -18.31 9.42
C GLN A 83 27.91 -18.57 8.65
N GLN A 84 28.79 -17.57 8.47
CA GLN A 84 30.06 -17.80 7.77
C GLN A 84 31.24 -17.09 8.43
N GLN A 85 31.66 -17.56 9.60
CA GLN A 85 33.03 -17.29 10.09
C GLN A 85 33.47 -18.29 11.17
N GLY A 86 33.42 -19.57 10.84
CA GLY A 86 33.81 -20.65 11.75
C GLY A 86 34.39 -21.86 11.04
N GLN A 87 35.29 -21.66 10.07
CA GLN A 87 36.10 -22.76 9.52
C GLN A 87 37.28 -22.23 8.70
N GLN A 88 38.32 -21.76 9.39
CA GLN A 88 39.69 -21.76 8.84
C GLN A 88 40.69 -21.60 9.99
N GLN A 89 40.97 -22.71 10.66
CA GLN A 89 42.20 -22.87 11.43
C GLN A 89 42.54 -24.36 11.54
N GLN A 90 43.19 -24.86 10.49
CA GLN A 90 44.24 -25.88 10.60
C GLN A 90 45.12 -25.85 9.36
#